data_AF-A0A519SIZ4-F1
#
_entry.id   AF-A0A519SIZ4-F1
#
_cell.length_a   1.000
_cell.length_b   1.000
_cell.length_c   1.000
_cell.angle_alpha   90.00
_cell.angle_beta   90.00
_cell.angle_gamma   90.00
#
_symmetry.space_group_name_H-M   'P 1'
#
loop_
_entity.id
_entity.type
_entity.pdbx_description
1 polymer ?
#
loop_
_entity_poly.entity_id
_entity_poly.type
_entity_poly.pdbx_seq_one_letter_code
_entity_poly.pdbx_strand_id
1 'polypeptide(L)' 'MKTYCVYLLTNQNHTVLYMGVTNDLERRVREHKAGIHEGFTKKYNLNK' A
#
# COMPACT_ATOMS: atom_id res chain seq x y z
N MET A 1 -12.92 16.12 -12.26
CA MET A 1 -13.28 14.72 -11.91
C MET A 1 -12.16 14.12 -11.09
N LYS A 2 -12.43 13.33 -10.05
CA LYS A 2 -11.39 12.61 -9.31
C LYS A 2 -11.29 11.18 -9.84
N THR A 3 -10.10 10.77 -10.25
CA THR A 3 -9.82 9.38 -10.66
C THR A 3 -9.44 8.56 -9.44
N TYR A 4 -10.03 7.38 -9.29
CA TYR A 4 -9.70 6.42 -8.25
C TYR A 4 -9.18 5.15 -8.89
N CYS A 5 -8.19 4.53 -8.27
CA CYS A 5 -7.66 3.24 -8.70
C CYS A 5 -7.69 2.23 -7.55
N VAL A 6 -7.85 0.96 -7.93
CA VAL A 6 -7.59 -0.19 -7.06
C VAL A 6 -6.15 -0.61 -7.28
N TYR A 7 -5.42 -0.92 -6.22
CA TYR A 7 -4.02 -1.36 -6.29
C TYR A 7 -3.77 -2.56 -5.38
N LEU A 8 -2.67 -3.26 -5.67
CA LEU A 8 -2.17 -4.39 -4.90
C LEU A 8 -0.76 -4.07 -4.37
N LEU A 9 -0.51 -4.40 -3.11
CA LEU A 9 0.82 -4.36 -2.48
C LEU A 9 1.19 -5.74 -1.96
N THR A 10 2.49 -5.98 -1.83
CA THR A 10 3.00 -7.21 -1.26
C THR A 10 4.26 -6.99 -0.43
N ASN A 11 4.65 -8.01 0.33
CA ASN A 11 5.94 -8.00 1.02
C ASN A 11 7.04 -8.47 0.06
N GLN A 12 8.30 -8.31 0.46
CA GLN A 12 9.46 -8.74 -0.34
C GLN A 12 9.39 -10.21 -0.77
N ASN A 13 8.80 -11.06 0.08
CA ASN A 13 8.70 -12.50 -0.13
C ASN A 13 7.46 -12.92 -0.94
N HIS A 14 6.61 -12.00 -1.38
CA HIS A 14 5.37 -12.28 -2.12
C HIS A 14 4.37 -13.21 -1.43
N THR A 15 4.41 -13.31 -0.09
CA THR A 15 3.55 -14.20 0.70
C THR A 15 2.31 -13.50 1.25
N VAL A 16 2.33 -12.17 1.34
CA VAL A 16 1.21 -11.37 1.85
C VAL A 16 0.76 -10.41 0.78
N LEU A 17 -0.54 -10.40 0.49
CA LEU A 17 -1.17 -9.49 -0.46
C LEU A 17 -2.11 -8.54 0.28
N TYR A 18 -2.12 -7.28 -0.17
CA TYR A 18 -3.04 -6.25 0.30
C TYR A 18 -3.67 -5.55 -0.89
N MET A 19 -4.98 -5.38 -0.87
CA MET A 19 -5.73 -4.61 -1.86
C MET A 19 -6.21 -3.31 -1.22
N GLY A 20 -6.02 -2.19 -1.93
CA GLY A 20 -6.47 -0.88 -1.47
C GLY A 20 -7.03 -0.02 -2.59
N VAL A 21 -7.66 1.09 -2.21
CA VAL A 21 -8.19 2.10 -3.14
C VAL A 21 -7.62 3.46 -2.77
N THR A 22 -7.26 4.25 -3.79
CA THR A 22 -6.76 5.62 -3.61
C THR A 22 -7.06 6.47 -4.84
N ASN A 23 -7.10 7.80 -4.65
CA ASN A 23 -7.10 8.77 -5.74
C ASN A 23 -5.69 9.31 -6.06
N ASP A 24 -4.69 8.85 -5.31
CA ASP A 24 -3.28 9.21 -5.46
C ASP A 24 -2.43 7.99 -5.09
N LEU A 25 -1.96 7.27 -6.10
CA LEU A 25 -1.22 6.03 -5.93
C LEU A 25 0.20 6.28 -5.43
N GLU A 26 0.88 7.29 -5.97
CA GLU A 26 2.27 7.59 -5.63
C GLU A 26 2.40 8.02 -4.16
N ARG A 27 1.52 8.92 -3.69
CA ARG A 27 1.48 9.29 -2.28
C ARG A 27 1.21 8.07 -1.40
N ARG A 28 0.23 7.25 -1.77
CA ARG A 28 -0.17 6.09 -0.96
C ARG A 28 0.92 5.03 -0.87
N VAL A 29 1.66 4.78 -1.94
CA VAL A 29 2.83 3.88 -1.93
C VAL A 29 3.94 4.44 -1.04
N ARG A 30 4.21 5.76 -1.07
CA ARG A 30 5.19 6.39 -0.17
C ARG A 30 4.79 6.27 1.30
N GLU A 31 3.52 6.52 1.62
CA GLU A 31 2.97 6.37 2.98
C GLU A 31 3.18 4.95 3.54
N HIS A 32 2.91 3.92 2.72
CA HIS A 32 3.12 2.52 3.10
C HIS A 32 4.60 2.16 3.25
N LYS A 33 5.46 2.59 2.32
CA LYS A 33 6.91 2.34 2.40
C LYS A 33 7.56 3.00 3.62
N ALA A 34 7.09 4.19 4.00
CA ALA A 34 7.55 4.90 5.18
C ALA A 34 6.88 4.43 6.48
N GLY A 35 5.88 3.54 6.42
CA GLY A 35 5.17 3.04 7.61
C GLY A 35 4.49 4.14 8.41
N ILE A 36 4.00 5.19 7.73
CA ILE A 36 3.41 6.39 8.36
C ILE A 36 2.16 6.04 9.15
N HIS A 37 1.36 5.09 8.63
CA HIS A 37 0.13 4.64 9.26
C HIS A 37 0.35 3.27 9.92
N GLU A 38 -0.08 3.14 11.17
CA GLU A 38 -0.23 1.84 11.83
C GLU A 38 -1.32 1.04 11.12
N GLY A 39 -1.09 -0.26 10.96
CA GLY A 39 -2.06 -1.15 10.32
C GLY A 39 -1.44 -2.37 9.66
N PHE A 40 -2.27 -3.06 8.87
CA PHE A 40 -1.90 -4.32 8.21
C PHE A 40 -0.64 -4.18 7.34
N THR A 41 -0.57 -3.13 6.53
CA THR A 41 0.56 -2.91 5.61
C THR A 41 1.88 -2.72 6.36
N LYS A 42 1.86 -2.01 7.50
CA LYS A 42 3.03 -1.86 8.38
C LYS A 42 3.37 -3.14 9.12
N LYS A 43 2.38 -3.82 9.71
CA LYS A 43 2.55 -5.08 10.45
C LYS A 43 3.25 -6.17 9.62
N TYR A 44 2.94 -6.24 8.32
CA TYR A 44 3.49 -7.24 7.41
C TYR A 44 4.60 -6.71 6.49
N ASN A 45 5.10 -5.49 6.72
CA ASN A 45 6.16 -4.86 5.92
C ASN A 45 5.85 -4.86 4.41
N LEU A 46 4.66 -4.42 4.02
CA LEU A 46 4.21 -4.35 2.63
C LEU A 46 4.79 -3.10 1.95
N ASN A 47 6.07 -3.18 1.59
CA ASN A 47 6.85 -2.08 1.01
C ASN A 47 7.29 -2.33 -0.44
N LYS A 48 6.73 -3.37 -1.09
CA LYS A 48 7.02 -3.73 -2.48
C LYS A 48 5.83 -3.43 -3.40
#